data_AF-A0A0Q9WC68-F1
#
_entry.id   AF-A0A0Q9WC68-F1
#
_cell.length_a   1.000
_cell.length_b   1.000
_cell.length_c   1.000
_cell.angle_alpha   90.00
_cell.angle_beta   90.00
_cell.angle_gamma   90.00
#
_symmetry.space_group_name_H-M   'P 1'
#
loop_
_entity.id
_entity.type
_entity.pdbx_description
1 polymer ?
#
loop_
_entity_poly.entity_id
_entity_poly.type
_entity_poly.pdbx_seq_one_letter_code
_entity_poly.pdbx_strand_id
1 'polypeptide(L)' 'MSMVAPSPVTTTTMLVIYLLLIGECFTCRAIHKSDLESCFRNGGKCREYYVCPKNRQSLVKTICIHKHKVCCMKNAQQ' A
#
# COMPACT_ATOMS: atom_id res chain seq x y z
N MET A 1 -13.29 25.74 -43.14
CA MET A 1 -12.80 25.37 -41.79
C MET A 1 -11.30 25.24 -41.89
N SER A 2 -10.55 26.26 -41.47
CA SER A 2 -9.08 26.26 -41.59
C SER A 2 -8.48 25.32 -40.55
N MET A 3 -7.78 24.28 -41.01
CA MET A 3 -6.98 23.42 -40.16
C MET A 3 -5.72 24.20 -39.74
N VAL A 4 -5.78 24.80 -38.55
CA VAL A 4 -4.60 25.41 -37.92
C VAL A 4 -3.72 24.27 -37.45
N ALA A 5 -2.59 24.06 -38.13
CA ALA A 5 -1.56 23.14 -37.65
C ALA A 5 -1.08 23.62 -36.27
N PRO A 6 -1.11 22.77 -35.23
CA PRO A 6 -0.63 23.16 -33.92
C PRO A 6 0.85 23.52 -34.03
N SER A 7 1.20 24.71 -33.55
CA SER A 7 2.61 25.11 -33.46
C SER A 7 3.34 24.14 -32.52
N PRO A 8 4.65 23.92 -32.71
CA PRO A 8 5.41 22.98 -31.89
C PRO A 8 5.26 23.27 -30.38
N VAL A 9 5.11 24.55 -30.03
CA VAL A 9 4.86 25.01 -28.65
C VAL A 9 3.54 24.45 -28.11
N THR A 10 2.44 24.52 -28.86
CA THR A 10 1.15 23.94 -28.42
C THR A 10 1.23 22.43 -28.24
N THR A 11 1.98 21.72 -29.07
CA THR A 11 2.16 20.27 -28.95
C THR A 11 2.96 19.90 -27.70
N THR A 12 4.05 20.63 -27.42
CA THR A 12 4.87 20.42 -26.21
C THR A 12 4.05 20.70 -24.95
N THR A 13 3.28 21.79 -24.91
CA THR A 13 2.43 22.12 -23.76
C THR A 13 1.39 21.04 -23.49
N MET A 14 0.72 20.52 -24.53
CA MET A 14 -0.23 19.42 -24.37
C MET A 14 0.43 18.15 -23.84
N LEU A 15 1.63 17.82 -24.31
CA LEU A 15 2.41 16.68 -23.83
C LEU A 15 2.78 16.82 -22.35
N VAL A 16 3.22 18.01 -21.92
CA VAL A 16 3.56 18.28 -20.52
C VAL A 16 2.33 18.13 -19.61
N ILE A 17 1.19 18.68 -20.03
CA ILE A 17 -0.08 18.54 -19.29
C ILE A 17 -0.48 17.06 -19.18
N TYR A 18 -0.36 16.30 -20.27
CA TYR A 18 -0.68 14.87 -20.27
C TYR A 18 0.23 14.07 -19.32
N LEU A 19 1.53 14.35 -19.32
CA LEU A 19 2.48 13.71 -18.42
C LEU A 19 2.23 14.06 -16.95
N LEU A 20 1.83 15.30 -16.64
CA LEU A 20 1.45 15.72 -15.29
C LEU A 20 0.22 14.95 -14.79
N LEU A 21 -0.83 14.81 -15.61
CA LEU A 21 -2.04 14.06 -15.25
C LEU A 21 -1.76 12.58 -14.97
N ILE A 22 -0.87 11.96 -15.75
CA ILE A 22 -0.41 10.58 -15.51
C ILE A 22 0.40 10.52 -14.21
N GLY A 23 1.33 11.45 -14.02
CA GLY A 23 2.16 11.52 -12.82
C GLY A 23 1.32 11.58 -11.54
N GLU A 24 0.31 12.47 -11.49
CA GLU A 24 -0.59 12.56 -10.33
C GLU A 24 -1.38 11.27 -10.09
N CYS A 25 -1.90 10.63 -11.14
CA CYS A 25 -2.58 9.33 -11.03
C CYS A 25 -1.68 8.22 -10.47
N PHE A 26 -0.42 8.16 -10.93
CA PHE A 26 0.54 7.16 -10.45
C PHE A 26 0.99 7.43 -9.02
N THR A 27 1.15 8.70 -8.64
CA THR A 27 1.55 9.08 -7.28
C THR A 27 0.45 8.71 -6.27
N CYS A 28 -0.83 8.89 -6.64
CA CYS A 28 -1.97 8.46 -5.84
C CYS A 28 -2.06 6.94 -5.67
N ARG A 29 -1.75 6.17 -6.72
CA ARG A 29 -1.77 4.69 -6.66
C ARG A 29 -0.56 4.08 -5.93
N ALA A 30 0.59 4.76 -5.90
CA ALA A 30 1.76 4.30 -5.15
C ALA A 30 1.50 4.24 -3.63
N ILE A 31 0.52 5.02 -3.14
CA ILE A 31 0.00 4.96 -1.77
C ILE A 31 -1.10 3.89 -1.69
N HIS A 32 -0.96 2.77 -2.38
CA HIS A 32 -1.70 1.57 -2.02
C HIS A 32 -1.11 1.08 -0.70
N LYS A 33 -1.56 1.71 0.40
CA LYS A 33 -1.38 1.22 1.76
C LYS A 33 -1.80 -0.24 1.71
N SER A 34 -0.83 -1.13 1.87
CA SER A 34 -1.14 -2.53 2.01
C SER A 34 -2.10 -2.61 3.20
N ASP A 35 -3.27 -3.24 3.03
CA ASP A 35 -4.27 -3.55 4.08
C ASP A 35 -3.70 -4.39 5.25
N LEU A 36 -2.38 -4.41 5.41
CA LEU A 36 -1.71 -5.01 6.53
C LEU A 36 -1.76 -4.04 7.70
N GLU A 37 -2.73 -4.28 8.57
CA GLU A 37 -2.74 -3.66 9.88
C GLU A 37 -1.49 -4.06 10.67
N SER A 38 -0.95 -3.11 11.44
CA SER A 38 0.16 -3.39 12.33
C SER A 38 -0.30 -4.30 13.47
N CYS A 39 0.40 -5.41 13.68
CA CYS A 39 0.12 -6.32 14.80
C CYS A 39 0.02 -5.60 16.16
N PHE A 40 0.84 -4.57 16.35
CA PHE A 40 0.84 -3.75 17.57
C PHE A 40 -0.43 -2.88 17.72
N ARG A 41 -1.00 -2.38 16.62
CA ARG A 41 -2.26 -1.61 16.66
C ARG A 41 -3.44 -2.48 17.11
N ASN A 42 -3.43 -3.76 16.74
CA ASN A 42 -4.43 -4.74 17.17
C ASN A 42 -4.15 -5.33 18.57
N GLY A 43 -3.22 -4.74 19.34
CA GLY A 43 -2.92 -5.18 20.71
C GLY A 43 -2.14 -6.50 20.79
N GLY A 44 -1.58 -6.95 19.67
CA GLY A 44 -0.74 -8.14 19.57
C GLY A 44 0.75 -7.86 19.76
N LYS A 45 1.53 -8.94 19.82
CA LYS A 45 2.99 -8.90 19.79
C LYS A 45 3.52 -9.83 18.71
N CYS A 46 4.53 -9.39 17.99
CA CYS A 46 5.26 -10.23 17.05
C CYS A 46 6.11 -11.25 17.80
N ARG A 47 5.83 -12.54 17.58
CA ARG A 47 6.58 -13.67 18.15
C ARG A 47 6.91 -14.67 17.06
N GLU A 48 7.84 -15.57 17.36
CA GLU A 48 8.17 -16.66 16.44
C GLU A 48 7.02 -17.67 16.37
N TYR A 49 6.87 -18.33 15.22
CA TYR A 49 5.76 -19.24 14.93
C TYR A 49 5.59 -20.32 16.00
N TYR A 50 6.69 -20.88 16.51
CA TYR A 50 6.68 -21.94 17.51
C TYR A 50 6.35 -21.44 18.94
N VAL A 51 6.50 -20.14 19.21
CA VAL A 51 6.20 -19.54 20.53
C VAL A 51 4.72 -19.16 20.63
N CYS A 52 4.06 -18.89 19.50
CA CYS A 52 2.67 -18.47 19.50
C CYS A 52 1.71 -19.66 19.29
N PRO A 53 0.87 -20.02 20.29
CA PRO A 53 -0.11 -21.07 20.13
C PRO A 53 -1.11 -20.70 19.01
N LYS A 54 -1.49 -21.68 18.19
CA LYS A 54 -2.38 -21.48 17.02
C LYS A 54 -3.64 -20.68 17.36
N ASN A 55 -4.24 -20.89 18.52
CA ASN A 55 -5.47 -20.20 18.98
C ASN A 55 -5.28 -18.70 19.26
N ARG A 56 -4.03 -18.22 19.35
CA ARG A 56 -3.69 -16.80 19.54
C ARG A 56 -3.03 -16.18 18.31
N GLN A 57 -2.89 -16.93 17.22
CA GLN A 57 -2.40 -16.38 15.97
C GLN A 57 -3.50 -15.48 15.38
N SER A 58 -3.10 -14.32 14.87
CA SER A 58 -4.06 -13.41 14.23
C SER A 58 -4.66 -14.05 12.98
N LEU A 59 -5.98 -14.00 12.85
CA LEU A 59 -6.72 -14.46 11.66
C LEU A 59 -6.55 -13.49 10.47
N VAL A 60 -6.22 -12.23 10.76
CA VAL A 60 -6.01 -11.17 9.77
C VAL A 60 -4.54 -11.01 9.42
N LYS A 61 -4.29 -10.67 8.15
CA LYS A 61 -2.95 -10.47 7.60
C LYS A 61 -2.32 -9.23 8.24
N THR A 62 -1.46 -9.44 9.24
CA THR A 62 -0.78 -8.38 9.99
C THR A 62 0.70 -8.36 9.66
N ILE A 63 1.31 -7.17 9.63
CA ILE A 63 2.76 -7.03 9.46
C ILE A 63 3.50 -7.13 10.80
N CYS A 64 4.63 -7.85 10.76
CA CYS A 64 5.68 -7.81 11.77
C CYS A 64 6.97 -7.24 11.15
N ILE A 65 7.68 -6.41 11.91
CA ILE A 65 8.91 -5.70 11.44
C ILE A 65 10.00 -6.70 11.00
N HIS A 66 10.05 -7.88 11.64
CA HIS A 66 11.01 -8.93 11.30
C HIS A 66 10.35 -10.06 10.50
N LYS A 67 11.08 -10.54 9.48
CA LYS A 67 10.73 -11.75 8.72
C LYS A 67 10.61 -12.95 9.68
N HIS A 68 9.72 -13.89 9.36
CA HIS A 68 9.43 -15.13 10.09
C HIS A 68 8.74 -14.97 11.47
N LYS A 69 8.32 -13.75 11.84
CA LYS A 69 7.48 -13.54 13.04
C LYS A 69 6.01 -13.50 12.65
N VAL A 70 5.17 -14.11 13.48
CA VAL A 70 3.71 -14.06 13.38
C VAL A 70 3.14 -13.11 14.42
N CYS A 71 1.99 -12.51 14.12
CA CYS A 71 1.28 -11.71 15.09
C CYS A 71 0.56 -12.60 16.09
N CYS A 72 1.01 -12.53 17.35
CA CYS A 72 0.41 -13.24 18.46
C CYS A 72 -0.47 -12.30 19.27
N MET A 73 -1.77 -12.52 19.23
CA MET A 73 -2.77 -11.76 19.98
C MET A 73 -2.69 -12.10 21.48
N LYS A 74 -3.05 -11.15 22.34
CA LYS A 74 -3.16 -11.42 23.79
C LYS A 74 -4.31 -12.38 24.11
N ASN A 75 -5.44 -12.17 23.43
CA ASN A 75 -6.65 -12.97 23.59
C ASN A 75 -6.74 -13.99 22.47
N ALA A 76 -7.39 -15.13 22.74
CA ALA A 76 -7.73 -16.06 21.68
C ALA A 76 -8.68 -15.36 20.68
N GLN A 77 -8.42 -15.56 19.39
CA GLN A 77 -9.32 -15.08 18.34
C GLN A 77 -10.37 -16.19 18.15
N GLN A 78 -11.62 -15.87 18.45
CA GLN A 78 -12.73 -16.81 18.50
C GLN A 78 -13.52 -16.80 17.18
#